data_AF-A0A1I1WD48-F1
#
_entry.id   AF-A0A1I1WD48-F1
#
_cell.length_a   1.000
_cell.length_b   1.000
_cell.length_c   1.000
_cell.angle_alpha   90.00
_cell.angle_beta   90.00
_cell.angle_gamma   90.00
#
_symmetry.space_group_name_H-M   'P 1'
#
loop_
_entity.id
_entity.type
_entity.pdbx_description
1 polymer ?
#
loop_
_entity_poly.entity_id
_entity_poly.type
_entity_poly.pdbx_seq_one_letter_code
_entity_poly.pdbx_strand_id
1 'polypeptide(L)'
;MSTRPQVVIDPRQQQVSQLDEAGRHAEALALLQELYAEAEAEPAPERTRYFMTMFQWKMLTENYPPASTALAAVRDDQATRFLAGEMYSGSGGDNHGSSKEAPWQRVSRFSLIVDMNRTLADPRATHALFLQLEAASPELARRHAWQALPDIVAAGDFTLADRYRRDPLALLGDVKENARSMPLFPPPGQAPRLSAELSNLAGDVRVGIAVLRGLGRAEEADALRAALLAGLPPGQLRDLAERELDERGTIHRALAAHQMTLEDRDTA
;
A
#
# COMPACT_ATOMS: atom_id res chain seq x y z
N MET A 1 19.90 10.91 25.22
CA MET A 1 19.75 11.77 24.03
C MET A 1 19.65 10.85 22.84
N SER A 2 18.43 10.61 22.33
CA SER A 2 18.20 9.68 21.22
C SER A 2 18.28 10.49 19.92
N THR A 3 19.41 10.39 19.24
CA THR A 3 19.62 10.95 17.90
C THR A 3 18.63 10.26 16.97
N ARG A 4 17.67 10.99 16.41
CA ARG A 4 16.82 10.46 15.34
C ARG A 4 17.75 10.01 14.20
N PRO A 5 17.62 8.78 13.68
CA PRO A 5 18.38 8.38 12.50
C PRO A 5 18.02 9.34 11.36
N GLN A 6 19.02 10.06 10.84
CA GLN A 6 18.89 10.81 9.60
C GLN A 6 18.69 9.78 8.48
N VAL A 7 17.59 9.89 7.74
CA VAL A 7 17.39 9.13 6.51
C VAL A 7 18.42 9.63 5.51
N VAL A 8 19.53 8.91 5.37
CA VAL A 8 20.52 9.19 4.34
C VAL A 8 19.98 8.61 3.04
N ILE A 9 19.46 9.48 2.17
CA ILE A 9 19.06 9.10 0.81
C ILE A 9 20.33 8.69 0.07
N ASP A 10 20.37 7.47 -0.47
CA ASP A 10 21.50 6.97 -1.26
C ASP A 10 21.67 7.90 -2.49
N PRO A 11 22.86 8.50 -2.72
CA PRO A 11 23.06 9.40 -3.86
C PRO A 11 22.76 8.73 -5.21
N ARG A 12 22.85 7.40 -5.30
CA ARG A 12 22.47 6.64 -6.49
C ARG A 12 20.96 6.68 -6.76
N GLN A 13 20.12 6.84 -5.73
CA GLN A 13 18.68 7.07 -5.94
C GLN A 13 18.47 8.40 -6.65
N GLN A 14 19.16 9.47 -6.25
CA GLN A 14 19.07 10.75 -6.96
C GLN A 14 19.56 10.63 -8.41
N GLN A 15 20.60 9.82 -8.65
CA GLN A 15 21.11 9.55 -9.99
C GLN A 15 20.08 8.82 -10.89
N VAL A 16 19.30 7.87 -10.36
CA VAL A 16 18.22 7.22 -11.12
C VAL A 16 17.22 8.26 -11.65
N SER A 17 16.79 9.19 -10.78
CA SER A 17 15.86 10.27 -11.18
C SER A 17 16.47 11.18 -12.25
N GLN A 18 17.74 11.57 -12.11
CA GLN A 18 18.42 12.40 -13.11
C GLN A 18 18.58 11.70 -14.47
N LEU A 19 18.86 10.40 -14.46
CA LEU A 19 18.95 9.61 -15.69
C LEU A 19 17.58 9.50 -16.38
N ASP A 20 16.52 9.30 -15.61
CA ASP A 20 15.14 9.25 -16.12
C ASP A 20 14.73 10.60 -16.74
N GLU A 21 14.95 11.71 -16.03
CA GLU A 21 14.69 13.08 -16.50
C GLU A 21 15.48 13.42 -17.77
N ALA A 22 16.70 12.88 -17.90
CA ALA A 22 17.55 13.04 -19.09
C ALA A 22 17.17 12.11 -20.26
N GLY A 23 16.11 11.30 -20.13
CA GLY A 23 15.69 10.33 -21.14
C GLY A 23 16.59 9.09 -21.26
N ARG A 24 17.54 8.91 -20.33
CA ARG A 24 18.50 7.79 -20.29
C ARG A 24 17.90 6.60 -19.54
N HIS A 25 16.67 6.22 -19.91
CA HIS A 25 15.85 5.26 -19.18
C HIS A 25 16.48 3.86 -19.04
N ALA A 26 17.26 3.41 -20.03
CA ALA A 26 17.95 2.12 -19.96
C ALA A 26 19.02 2.09 -18.87
N GLU A 27 19.75 3.19 -18.69
CA GLU A 27 20.77 3.32 -17.64
C GLU A 27 20.12 3.52 -16.28
N ALA A 28 19.02 4.29 -16.21
CA ALA A 28 18.21 4.40 -15.01
C ALA A 28 17.69 3.03 -14.55
N LEU A 29 17.19 2.22 -15.48
CA LEU A 29 16.70 0.86 -15.19
C LEU A 29 17.82 -0.04 -14.66
N ALA A 30 18.99 -0.05 -15.30
CA ALA A 30 20.12 -0.87 -14.87
C ALA A 30 20.55 -0.52 -13.43
N LEU A 31 20.70 0.77 -13.12
CA LEU A 31 21.04 1.23 -11.78
C LEU A 31 19.94 0.89 -10.76
N LEU A 32 18.67 0.99 -11.14
CA LEU A 32 17.55 0.64 -10.28
C LEU A 32 17.52 -0.86 -9.95
N GLN A 33 17.83 -1.72 -10.92
CA GLN A 33 17.95 -3.16 -10.72
C GLN A 33 19.12 -3.52 -9.80
N GLU A 34 20.26 -2.83 -9.92
CA GLU A 34 21.40 -2.97 -9.02
C GLU A 34 21.01 -2.60 -7.58
N LEU A 35 20.38 -1.44 -7.37
CA LEU A 35 19.92 -1.00 -6.06
C LEU A 35 18.91 -1.98 -5.43
N TYR A 36 18.00 -2.55 -6.23
CA TYR A 36 17.08 -3.57 -5.76
C TYR A 36 17.81 -4.86 -5.36
N ALA A 37 18.73 -5.33 -6.19
CA ALA A 37 19.50 -6.54 -5.92
C ALA A 37 20.37 -6.42 -4.67
N GLU A 38 20.96 -5.25 -4.43
CA GLU A 38 21.70 -4.95 -3.20
C GLU A 38 20.81 -5.00 -1.96
N ALA A 39 19.60 -4.44 -2.03
CA ALA A 39 18.63 -4.53 -0.94
C ALA A 39 18.21 -5.98 -0.66
N GLU A 40 17.99 -6.79 -1.68
CA GLU A 40 17.68 -8.22 -1.51
C GLU A 40 18.86 -9.04 -0.94
N ALA A 41 20.10 -8.64 -1.23
CA ALA A 41 21.29 -9.29 -0.70
C ALA A 41 21.57 -8.92 0.76
N GLU A 42 21.05 -7.79 1.25
CA GLU A 42 21.18 -7.37 2.64
C GLU A 42 20.35 -8.28 3.58
N PRO A 43 20.83 -8.63 4.79
CA PRO A 43 20.08 -9.55 5.65
C PRO A 43 18.75 -9.03 6.20
N ALA A 44 18.69 -7.72 6.45
CA ALA A 44 17.52 -7.05 6.99
C ALA A 44 17.44 -5.62 6.41
N PRO A 45 17.18 -5.51 5.10
CA PRO A 45 17.14 -4.22 4.41
C PRO A 45 16.10 -3.29 5.02
N GLU A 46 16.47 -2.02 5.16
CA GLU A 46 15.54 -1.00 5.61
C GLU A 46 14.36 -0.87 4.64
N ARG A 47 13.13 -0.82 5.18
CA ARG A 47 11.90 -0.66 4.38
C ARG A 47 11.94 0.55 3.45
N THR A 48 12.60 1.63 3.87
CA THR A 48 12.76 2.86 3.07
C THR A 48 13.48 2.58 1.75
N ARG A 49 14.43 1.63 1.71
CA ARG A 49 15.14 1.27 0.47
C ARG A 49 14.16 0.73 -0.57
N TYR A 50 13.35 -0.27 -0.23
CA TYR A 50 12.33 -0.80 -1.13
C TYR A 50 11.28 0.24 -1.51
N PHE A 51 10.84 1.07 -0.57
CA PHE A 51 9.87 2.12 -0.87
C PHE A 51 10.40 3.06 -1.96
N MET A 52 11.63 3.54 -1.82
CA MET A 52 12.25 4.43 -2.81
C MET A 52 12.46 3.73 -4.15
N THR A 53 12.98 2.50 -4.14
CA THR A 53 13.18 1.71 -5.36
C THR A 53 11.86 1.45 -6.10
N MET A 54 10.80 1.07 -5.38
CA MET A 54 9.47 0.85 -5.96
C MET A 54 8.85 2.14 -6.49
N PHE A 55 9.02 3.26 -5.79
CA PHE A 55 8.58 4.57 -6.25
C PHE A 55 9.24 4.96 -7.57
N GLN A 56 10.57 4.81 -7.66
CA GLN A 56 11.32 5.10 -8.88
C GLN A 56 10.95 4.15 -10.03
N TRP A 57 10.71 2.88 -9.73
CA TRP A 57 10.25 1.93 -10.74
C TRP A 57 8.91 2.34 -11.31
N LYS A 58 7.97 2.77 -10.46
CA LYS A 58 6.67 3.26 -10.89
C LYS A 58 6.81 4.42 -11.88
N MET A 59 7.61 5.44 -11.55
CA MET A 59 7.87 6.56 -12.46
C MET A 59 8.45 6.09 -13.80
N LEU A 60 9.43 5.18 -13.75
CA LEU A 60 10.09 4.68 -14.95
C LEU A 60 9.16 3.83 -15.84
N THR A 61 8.24 3.07 -15.25
CA THR A 61 7.26 2.26 -16.02
C THR A 61 6.29 3.09 -16.85
N GLU A 62 6.07 4.36 -16.47
CA GLU A 62 5.19 5.26 -17.22
C GLU A 62 5.83 5.70 -18.56
N ASN A 63 7.17 5.78 -18.61
CA ASN A 63 7.90 6.32 -19.75
C ASN A 63 8.71 5.28 -20.54
N TYR A 64 9.01 4.12 -19.95
CA TYR A 64 9.91 3.12 -20.52
C TYR A 64 9.37 1.69 -20.38
N PRO A 65 8.70 1.14 -21.42
CA PRO A 65 8.08 -0.19 -21.38
C PRO A 65 8.98 -1.36 -20.92
N PRO A 66 10.31 -1.38 -21.23
CA PRO A 66 11.19 -2.41 -20.70
C PRO A 66 11.28 -2.43 -19.16
N ALA A 67 11.04 -1.30 -18.48
CA ALA A 67 10.98 -1.27 -17.02
C ALA A 67 9.81 -2.11 -16.48
N SER A 68 8.65 -2.10 -17.14
CA SER A 68 7.51 -2.94 -16.77
C SER A 68 7.82 -4.43 -16.94
N THR A 69 8.55 -4.80 -18.01
CA THR A 69 8.99 -6.18 -18.22
C THR A 69 9.97 -6.62 -17.13
N ALA A 70 10.93 -5.76 -16.78
CA ALA A 70 11.87 -6.04 -15.70
C ALA A 70 11.17 -6.16 -14.33
N LEU A 71 10.18 -5.30 -14.05
CA LEU A 71 9.40 -5.36 -12.80
C LEU A 71 8.60 -6.66 -12.70
N ALA A 72 7.98 -7.10 -13.80
CA ALA A 72 7.26 -8.37 -13.85
C ALA A 72 8.19 -9.55 -13.56
N ALA A 73 9.41 -9.56 -14.11
CA ALA A 73 10.39 -10.60 -13.82
C ALA A 73 10.80 -10.62 -12.33
N VAL A 74 11.03 -9.45 -11.73
CA VAL A 74 11.32 -9.34 -10.29
C VAL A 74 10.14 -9.85 -9.46
N ARG A 75 8.92 -9.44 -9.79
CA ARG A 75 7.70 -9.90 -9.13
C ARG A 75 7.58 -11.43 -9.17
N ASP A 76 7.83 -12.05 -10.32
CA ASP A 76 7.68 -13.49 -10.50
C ASP A 76 8.71 -14.29 -9.68
N ASP A 77 9.95 -13.78 -9.56
CA ASP A 77 10.96 -14.32 -8.62
C ASP A 77 10.48 -14.20 -7.17
N GLN A 78 9.98 -13.03 -6.76
CA GLN A 78 9.47 -12.81 -5.41
C GLN A 78 8.29 -13.72 -5.07
N ALA A 79 7.37 -13.92 -6.02
CA ALA A 79 6.23 -14.82 -5.86
C ALA A 79 6.68 -16.28 -5.71
N THR A 80 7.67 -16.71 -6.49
CA THR A 80 8.25 -18.06 -6.40
C THR A 80 8.88 -18.29 -5.02
N ARG A 81 9.69 -17.34 -4.54
CA ARG A 81 10.32 -17.41 -3.20
C ARG A 81 9.28 -17.40 -2.07
N PHE A 82 8.28 -16.54 -2.18
CA PHE A 82 7.20 -16.46 -1.19
C PHE A 82 6.44 -17.78 -1.08
N LEU A 83 6.09 -18.40 -2.20
CA LEU A 83 5.42 -19.71 -2.21
C LEU A 83 6.33 -20.85 -1.74
N ALA A 84 7.65 -20.70 -1.86
CA ALA A 84 8.64 -21.61 -1.27
C ALA A 84 8.82 -21.43 0.26
N GLY A 85 8.13 -20.44 0.86
CA GLY A 85 8.15 -20.18 2.30
C GLY A 85 9.10 -19.06 2.74
N GLU A 86 9.72 -18.34 1.82
CA GLU A 86 10.51 -17.15 2.17
C GLU A 86 9.58 -15.94 2.38
N MET A 87 9.16 -15.69 3.62
CA MET A 87 8.07 -14.74 3.90
C MET A 87 8.51 -13.27 3.84
N TYR A 88 9.81 -13.02 3.99
CA TYR A 88 10.39 -11.67 4.09
C TYR A 88 11.52 -11.47 3.09
N SER A 89 11.65 -10.25 2.60
CA SER A 89 12.77 -9.80 1.76
C SER A 89 14.08 -9.72 2.53
N GLY A 90 15.20 -9.80 1.80
CA GLY A 90 16.57 -9.84 2.33
C GLY A 90 17.18 -11.24 2.42
N SER A 91 18.49 -11.30 2.63
CA SER A 91 19.25 -12.55 2.81
C SER A 91 19.11 -13.09 4.25
N GLY A 92 19.20 -14.41 4.44
CA GLY A 92 19.11 -15.02 5.79
C GLY A 92 17.73 -15.51 6.23
N GLY A 93 16.72 -15.37 5.36
CA GLY A 93 15.41 -16.02 5.49
C GLY A 93 14.67 -15.73 6.80
N ASP A 94 13.75 -16.62 7.19
CA ASP A 94 12.99 -16.52 8.44
C ASP A 94 13.85 -16.81 9.69
N ASN A 95 15.10 -17.25 9.49
CA ASN A 95 15.99 -17.80 10.52
C ASN A 95 16.99 -16.79 11.10
N HIS A 96 17.03 -15.56 10.60
CA HIS A 96 17.77 -14.49 11.28
C HIS A 96 16.93 -14.04 12.47
N GLY A 97 17.46 -14.37 13.65
CA GLY A 97 16.78 -14.28 14.92
C GLY A 97 15.93 -13.03 15.05
N SER A 98 14.78 -13.22 15.69
CA SER A 98 14.08 -12.18 16.41
C SER A 98 15.08 -11.36 17.24
N SER A 99 15.69 -10.33 16.66
CA SER A 99 15.91 -9.14 17.45
C SER A 99 14.50 -8.79 17.91
N LYS A 100 14.29 -8.69 19.22
CA LYS A 100 13.05 -8.17 19.79
C LYS A 100 12.79 -6.71 19.34
N GLU A 101 13.64 -6.17 18.48
CA GLU A 101 13.58 -4.86 17.85
C GLU A 101 12.76 -4.97 16.57
N ALA A 102 11.44 -4.93 16.76
CA ALA A 102 10.41 -4.58 15.77
C ALA A 102 10.28 -5.45 14.51
N PRO A 103 9.39 -6.48 14.52
CA PRO A 103 8.90 -7.17 13.30
C PRO A 103 8.35 -6.23 12.20
N TRP A 104 8.07 -4.97 12.52
CA TRP A 104 7.67 -3.90 11.59
C TRP A 104 8.80 -3.39 10.68
N GLN A 105 10.05 -3.77 10.95
CA GLN A 105 11.21 -3.36 10.13
C GLN A 105 11.40 -4.24 8.90
N ARG A 106 10.91 -5.48 8.92
CA ARG A 106 11.05 -6.42 7.79
C ARG A 106 9.99 -6.15 6.73
N VAL A 107 10.41 -6.23 5.47
CA VAL A 107 9.50 -6.11 4.33
C VAL A 107 8.91 -7.49 4.02
N SER A 108 7.59 -7.62 4.19
CA SER A 108 6.82 -8.80 3.77
C SER A 108 6.90 -8.94 2.25
N ARG A 109 7.32 -10.11 1.73
CA ARG A 109 7.37 -10.36 0.28
C ARG A 109 5.97 -10.25 -0.34
N PHE A 110 4.94 -10.73 0.35
CA PHE A 110 3.56 -10.60 -0.14
C PHE A 110 3.16 -9.14 -0.35
N SER A 111 3.49 -8.27 0.61
CA SER A 111 3.22 -6.83 0.50
C SER A 111 3.93 -6.23 -0.71
N LEU A 112 5.20 -6.60 -0.89
CA LEU A 112 6.02 -6.12 -2.00
C LEU A 112 5.45 -6.56 -3.36
N ILE A 113 5.04 -7.83 -3.48
CA ILE A 113 4.42 -8.36 -4.71
C ILE A 113 3.10 -7.64 -5.03
N VAL A 114 2.26 -7.40 -4.03
CA VAL A 114 1.02 -6.62 -4.21
C VAL A 114 1.33 -5.21 -4.70
N ASP A 115 2.34 -4.55 -4.15
CA ASP A 115 2.74 -3.21 -4.60
C ASP A 115 3.32 -3.24 -6.03
N MET A 116 4.08 -4.28 -6.40
CA MET A 116 4.53 -4.49 -7.79
C MET A 116 3.36 -4.70 -8.75
N ASN A 117 2.36 -5.52 -8.39
CA ASN A 117 1.17 -5.74 -9.21
C ASN A 117 0.35 -4.47 -9.40
N ARG A 118 0.26 -3.61 -8.37
CA ARG A 118 -0.40 -2.30 -8.50
C ARG A 118 0.34 -1.39 -9.46
N THR A 119 1.66 -1.35 -9.41
CA THR A 119 2.48 -0.59 -10.36
C THR A 119 2.31 -1.11 -11.79
N LEU A 120 2.21 -2.44 -11.97
CA LEU A 120 1.96 -3.09 -13.26
C LEU A 120 0.50 -3.02 -13.71
N ALA A 121 -0.41 -2.48 -12.90
CA ALA A 121 -1.85 -2.49 -13.12
C ALA A 121 -2.42 -3.91 -13.39
N ASP A 122 -1.90 -4.93 -12.72
CA ASP A 122 -2.24 -6.35 -12.89
C ASP A 122 -2.88 -6.94 -11.63
N PRO A 123 -4.16 -6.63 -11.34
CA PRO A 123 -4.85 -7.18 -10.16
C PRO A 123 -5.07 -8.70 -10.26
N ARG A 124 -5.07 -9.26 -11.48
CA ARG A 124 -5.25 -10.71 -11.68
C ARG A 124 -4.06 -11.50 -11.16
N ALA A 125 -2.84 -10.97 -11.24
CA ALA A 125 -1.66 -11.60 -10.66
C ALA A 125 -1.76 -11.73 -9.12
N THR A 126 -2.27 -10.71 -8.42
CA THR A 126 -2.51 -10.80 -6.97
C THR A 126 -3.56 -11.87 -6.64
N HIS A 127 -4.66 -11.92 -7.40
CA HIS A 127 -5.71 -12.95 -7.22
C HIS A 127 -5.16 -14.36 -7.44
N ALA A 128 -4.41 -14.57 -8.52
CA ALA A 128 -3.80 -15.86 -8.83
C ALA A 128 -2.78 -16.32 -7.77
N LEU A 129 -1.97 -15.39 -7.26
CA LEU A 129 -1.05 -15.69 -6.15
C LEU A 129 -1.81 -16.01 -4.86
N PHE A 130 -2.90 -15.29 -4.57
CA PHE A 130 -3.71 -15.53 -3.38
C PHE A 130 -4.38 -16.91 -3.41
N LEU A 131 -4.88 -17.36 -4.56
CA LEU A 131 -5.42 -18.71 -4.72
C LEU A 131 -4.36 -19.80 -4.48
N GLN A 132 -3.14 -19.61 -4.97
CA GLN A 132 -2.02 -20.52 -4.69
C GLN A 132 -1.67 -20.54 -3.20
N LEU A 133 -1.65 -19.37 -2.56
CA LEU A 133 -1.42 -19.26 -1.12
C LEU A 133 -2.53 -19.92 -0.30
N GLU A 134 -3.81 -19.74 -0.68
CA GLU A 134 -4.93 -20.40 -0.01
C GLU A 134 -4.83 -21.93 -0.11
N ALA A 135 -4.51 -22.45 -1.29
CA ALA A 135 -4.36 -23.89 -1.50
C ALA A 135 -3.19 -24.48 -0.69
N ALA A 136 -2.07 -23.76 -0.60
CA ALA A 136 -0.88 -24.21 0.13
C ALA A 136 -0.99 -24.01 1.65
N SER A 137 -1.56 -22.88 2.09
CA SER A 137 -1.66 -22.50 3.50
C SER A 137 -2.82 -21.51 3.74
N PRO A 138 -4.02 -22.03 4.07
CA PRO A 138 -5.19 -21.19 4.37
C PRO A 138 -4.96 -20.19 5.52
N GLU A 139 -4.17 -20.57 6.53
CA GLU A 139 -3.84 -19.67 7.66
C GLU A 139 -2.99 -18.48 7.22
N LEU A 140 -2.06 -18.68 6.28
CA LEU A 140 -1.30 -17.59 5.70
C LEU A 140 -2.15 -16.71 4.80
N ALA A 141 -3.01 -17.31 3.97
CA ALA A 141 -3.97 -16.56 3.17
C ALA A 141 -4.84 -15.64 4.05
N ARG A 142 -5.34 -16.11 5.20
CA ARG A 142 -6.09 -15.26 6.15
C ARG A 142 -5.29 -14.08 6.70
N ARG A 143 -3.98 -14.24 6.92
CA ARG A 143 -3.10 -13.16 7.40
C ARG A 143 -2.89 -12.07 6.34
N HIS A 144 -2.82 -12.46 5.07
CA HIS A 144 -2.56 -11.56 3.95
C HIS A 144 -3.81 -11.08 3.21
N ALA A 145 -4.98 -11.66 3.51
CA ALA A 145 -6.25 -11.39 2.85
C ALA A 145 -6.56 -9.90 2.69
N TRP A 146 -6.41 -9.11 3.76
CA TRP A 146 -6.70 -7.68 3.74
C TRP A 146 -5.93 -6.91 2.65
N GLN A 147 -4.73 -7.37 2.28
CA GLN A 147 -3.93 -6.75 1.22
C GLN A 147 -4.40 -7.13 -0.18
N ALA A 148 -4.86 -8.37 -0.34
CA ALA A 148 -5.29 -8.96 -1.62
C ALA A 148 -6.74 -8.63 -1.98
N LEU A 149 -7.60 -8.37 -0.99
CA LEU A 149 -9.04 -8.15 -1.20
C LEU A 149 -9.38 -7.14 -2.29
N PRO A 150 -8.73 -5.95 -2.40
CA PRO A 150 -9.02 -5.01 -3.48
C PRO A 150 -8.80 -5.63 -4.88
N ASP A 151 -7.73 -6.42 -5.05
CA ASP A 151 -7.37 -7.02 -6.32
C ASP A 151 -8.26 -8.25 -6.63
N ILE A 152 -8.65 -9.02 -5.60
CA ILE A 152 -9.63 -10.11 -5.71
C ILE A 152 -11.00 -9.56 -6.18
N VAL A 153 -11.45 -8.44 -5.59
CA VAL A 153 -12.67 -7.74 -6.01
C VAL A 153 -12.54 -7.22 -7.44
N ALA A 154 -11.40 -6.64 -7.82
CA ALA A 154 -11.15 -6.18 -9.18
C ALA A 154 -11.12 -7.34 -10.19
N ALA A 155 -10.72 -8.54 -9.78
CA ALA A 155 -10.80 -9.77 -10.58
C ALA A 155 -12.24 -10.33 -10.68
N GLY A 156 -13.19 -9.80 -9.91
CA GLY A 156 -14.60 -10.20 -9.92
C GLY A 156 -14.91 -11.43 -9.06
N ASP A 157 -13.98 -11.91 -8.25
CA ASP A 157 -14.18 -13.07 -7.37
C ASP A 157 -14.81 -12.65 -6.03
N PHE A 158 -16.07 -12.22 -6.11
CA PHE A 158 -16.80 -11.69 -4.96
C PHE A 158 -17.10 -12.75 -3.90
N THR A 159 -17.19 -14.03 -4.28
CA THR A 159 -17.38 -15.13 -3.34
C THR A 159 -16.12 -15.36 -2.50
N LEU A 160 -14.94 -15.36 -3.12
CA LEU A 160 -13.69 -15.43 -2.38
C LEU A 160 -13.50 -14.21 -1.48
N ALA A 161 -13.78 -13.01 -2.00
CA ALA A 161 -13.68 -11.79 -1.23
C ALA A 161 -14.65 -11.79 -0.01
N ASP A 162 -15.88 -12.29 -0.15
CA ASP A 162 -16.85 -12.41 0.94
C ASP A 162 -16.37 -13.37 2.05
N ARG A 163 -15.67 -14.45 1.68
CA ARG A 163 -15.09 -15.40 2.64
C ARG A 163 -14.01 -14.77 3.52
N TYR A 164 -13.21 -13.86 2.95
CA TYR A 164 -12.03 -13.30 3.59
C TYR A 164 -12.20 -11.88 4.12
N ARG A 165 -13.24 -11.16 3.69
CA ARG A 165 -13.50 -9.82 4.22
C ARG A 165 -13.79 -9.89 5.72
N ARG A 166 -13.21 -8.94 6.44
CA ARG A 166 -13.54 -8.69 7.85
C ARG A 166 -14.78 -7.79 7.94
N ASP A 167 -15.17 -7.42 9.15
CA ASP A 167 -16.17 -6.38 9.36
C ASP A 167 -15.66 -5.05 8.76
N PRO A 168 -16.30 -4.51 7.69
CA PRO A 168 -15.86 -3.28 7.06
C PRO A 168 -15.96 -2.05 7.97
N LEU A 169 -16.74 -2.11 9.07
CA LEU A 169 -16.92 -1.01 10.01
C LEU A 169 -16.07 -1.15 11.28
N ALA A 170 -15.16 -2.14 11.34
CA ALA A 170 -14.37 -2.41 12.54
C ALA A 170 -13.59 -1.18 13.07
N LEU A 171 -13.10 -0.31 12.19
CA LEU A 171 -12.33 0.88 12.54
C LEU A 171 -13.19 2.12 12.85
N LEU A 172 -14.51 2.04 12.70
CA LEU A 172 -15.40 3.20 12.85
C LEU A 172 -15.34 3.80 14.26
N GLY A 173 -15.26 2.96 15.29
CA GLY A 173 -15.15 3.41 16.68
C GLY A 173 -13.88 4.25 16.91
N ASP A 174 -12.73 3.73 16.46
CA ASP A 174 -11.42 4.37 16.62
C ASP A 174 -11.34 5.70 15.87
N VAL A 175 -11.82 5.74 14.62
CA VAL A 175 -11.86 6.97 13.82
C VAL A 175 -12.68 8.06 14.52
N LYS A 176 -13.82 7.69 15.13
CA LYS A 176 -14.68 8.64 15.86
C LYS A 176 -14.01 9.18 17.11
N GLU A 177 -13.31 8.32 17.85
CA GLU A 177 -12.60 8.73 19.06
C GLU A 177 -11.43 9.65 18.71
N ASN A 178 -10.61 9.26 17.74
CA ASN A 178 -9.47 10.05 17.31
C ASN A 178 -9.88 11.40 16.72
N ALA A 179 -11.04 11.48 16.05
CA ALA A 179 -11.60 12.75 15.57
C ALA A 179 -11.86 13.80 16.67
N ARG A 180 -11.90 13.40 17.95
CA ARG A 180 -12.07 14.34 19.08
C ARG A 180 -10.80 15.10 19.42
N SER A 181 -9.63 14.58 19.06
CA SER A 181 -8.33 15.10 19.52
C SER A 181 -7.29 15.26 18.43
N MET A 182 -7.45 14.57 17.30
CA MET A 182 -6.52 14.61 16.18
C MET A 182 -7.06 15.50 15.05
N PRO A 183 -6.24 16.39 14.48
CA PRO A 183 -6.65 17.16 13.32
C PRO A 183 -6.74 16.25 12.09
N LEU A 184 -7.76 16.48 11.26
CA LEU A 184 -7.89 15.81 9.97
C LEU A 184 -6.75 16.20 9.01
N PHE A 185 -6.35 17.47 9.09
CA PHE A 185 -5.22 18.06 8.39
C PHE A 185 -4.23 18.58 9.44
N PRO A 186 -3.17 17.81 9.76
CA PRO A 186 -2.21 18.23 10.75
C PRO A 186 -1.26 19.33 10.22
N PRO A 187 -0.59 20.08 11.11
CA PRO A 187 0.48 20.99 10.72
C PRO A 187 1.67 20.29 10.03
N PRO A 188 2.56 21.06 9.37
CA PRO A 188 3.76 20.51 8.74
C PRO A 188 4.63 19.71 9.73
N GLY A 189 5.22 18.62 9.26
CA GLY A 189 6.06 17.75 10.07
C GLY A 189 5.32 16.83 11.05
N GLN A 190 3.98 16.88 11.09
CA GLN A 190 3.15 15.95 11.85
C GLN A 190 2.50 14.90 10.95
N ALA A 191 2.38 13.67 11.46
CA ALA A 191 1.78 12.57 10.71
C ALA A 191 0.25 12.75 10.57
N PRO A 192 -0.33 12.57 9.36
CA PRO A 192 -1.77 12.68 9.10
C PRO A 192 -2.54 11.44 9.58
N ARG A 193 -2.52 11.19 10.89
CA ARG A 193 -3.07 9.96 11.49
C ARG A 193 -4.57 9.79 11.24
N LEU A 194 -5.38 10.80 11.56
CA LEU A 194 -6.83 10.71 11.42
C LEU A 194 -7.27 10.50 9.96
N SER A 195 -6.64 11.19 9.01
CA SER A 195 -6.94 11.02 7.58
C SER A 195 -6.44 9.68 7.02
N ALA A 196 -5.33 9.14 7.53
CA ALA A 196 -4.89 7.79 7.20
C ALA A 196 -5.88 6.72 7.71
N GLU A 197 -6.35 6.85 8.96
CA GLU A 197 -7.36 5.95 9.52
C GLU A 197 -8.70 6.05 8.77
N LEU A 198 -9.13 7.27 8.44
CA LEU A 198 -10.31 7.48 7.61
C LEU A 198 -10.17 6.81 6.23
N SER A 199 -8.99 6.91 5.61
CA SER A 199 -8.70 6.28 4.32
C SER A 199 -8.76 4.76 4.41
N ASN A 200 -8.24 4.17 5.50
CA ASN A 200 -8.30 2.72 5.73
C ASN A 200 -9.76 2.26 5.92
N LEU A 201 -10.53 2.94 6.78
CA LEU A 201 -11.94 2.64 7.01
C LEU A 201 -12.76 2.76 5.70
N ALA A 202 -12.58 3.85 4.95
CA ALA A 202 -13.25 4.03 3.67
C ALA A 202 -12.84 2.94 2.66
N GLY A 203 -11.57 2.55 2.65
CA GLY A 203 -11.06 1.44 1.83
C GLY A 203 -11.75 0.11 2.14
N ASP A 204 -11.83 -0.25 3.42
CA ASP A 204 -12.51 -1.48 3.87
C ASP A 204 -14.00 -1.46 3.52
N VAL A 205 -14.68 -0.34 3.74
CA VAL A 205 -16.10 -0.17 3.37
C VAL A 205 -16.31 -0.26 1.86
N ARG A 206 -15.43 0.34 1.04
CA ARG A 206 -15.50 0.22 -0.43
C ARG A 206 -15.39 -1.24 -0.89
N VAL A 207 -14.46 -1.99 -0.31
CA VAL A 207 -14.34 -3.44 -0.58
C VAL A 207 -15.63 -4.15 -0.19
N GLY A 208 -16.17 -3.90 1.01
CA GLY A 208 -17.43 -4.48 1.47
C GLY A 208 -18.61 -4.17 0.54
N ILE A 209 -18.78 -2.91 0.13
CA ILE A 209 -19.81 -2.46 -0.81
C ILE A 209 -19.67 -3.19 -2.16
N ALA A 210 -18.46 -3.25 -2.70
CA ALA A 210 -18.21 -3.90 -3.98
C ALA A 210 -18.51 -5.40 -3.94
N VAL A 211 -18.14 -6.09 -2.86
CA VAL A 211 -18.47 -7.50 -2.64
C VAL A 211 -19.97 -7.71 -2.56
N LEU A 212 -20.68 -6.94 -1.74
CA LEU A 212 -22.14 -7.05 -1.60
C LEU A 212 -22.85 -6.82 -2.93
N ARG A 213 -22.46 -5.77 -3.68
CA ARG A 213 -23.01 -5.49 -5.02
C ARG A 213 -22.72 -6.63 -6.00
N GLY A 214 -21.49 -7.13 -6.02
CA GLY A 214 -21.07 -8.25 -6.87
C GLY A 214 -21.82 -9.56 -6.58
N LEU A 215 -22.29 -9.74 -5.35
CA LEU A 215 -23.15 -10.86 -4.94
C LEU A 215 -24.66 -10.59 -5.11
N GLY A 216 -25.05 -9.46 -5.70
CA GLY A 216 -26.47 -9.09 -5.89
C GLY A 216 -27.16 -8.55 -4.63
N ARG A 217 -26.42 -8.25 -3.57
CA ARG A 217 -26.93 -7.76 -2.27
C ARG A 217 -26.89 -6.23 -2.21
N ALA A 218 -27.53 -5.58 -3.17
CA ALA A 218 -27.45 -4.12 -3.35
C ALA A 218 -27.99 -3.34 -2.13
N GLU A 219 -29.11 -3.76 -1.54
CA GLU A 219 -29.70 -3.11 -0.37
C GLU A 219 -28.75 -3.12 0.84
N GLU A 220 -28.04 -4.23 1.05
CA GLU A 220 -27.04 -4.35 2.13
C GLU A 220 -25.81 -3.48 1.86
N ALA A 221 -25.41 -3.33 0.60
CA ALA A 221 -24.33 -2.43 0.22
C ALA A 221 -24.69 -0.97 0.52
N ASP A 222 -25.92 -0.57 0.20
CA ASP A 222 -26.41 0.79 0.46
C ASP A 222 -26.61 1.03 1.97
N ALA A 223 -27.08 0.02 2.71
CA ALA A 223 -27.13 0.06 4.17
C ALA A 223 -25.74 0.22 4.80
N LEU A 224 -24.72 -0.48 4.27
CA LEU A 224 -23.33 -0.35 4.73
C LEU A 224 -22.78 1.07 4.48
N ARG A 225 -23.02 1.65 3.29
CA ARG A 225 -22.67 3.05 2.98
C ARG A 225 -23.34 4.00 3.98
N ALA A 226 -24.63 3.83 4.20
CA ALA A 226 -25.40 4.66 5.13
C ALA A 226 -24.90 4.54 6.58
N ALA A 227 -24.58 3.32 7.03
CA ALA A 227 -24.08 3.06 8.38
C ALA A 227 -22.73 3.76 8.63
N LEU A 228 -21.79 3.72 7.67
CA LEU A 228 -20.54 4.46 7.76
C LEU A 228 -20.80 5.97 7.93
N LEU A 229 -21.59 6.57 7.02
CA LEU A 229 -21.82 8.02 7.02
C LEU A 229 -22.58 8.50 8.26
N ALA A 230 -23.59 7.74 8.70
CA ALA A 230 -24.33 8.03 9.93
C ALA A 230 -23.45 7.90 11.19
N GLY A 231 -22.48 6.97 11.16
CA GLY A 231 -21.56 6.72 12.26
C GLY A 231 -20.54 7.84 12.51
N LEU A 232 -20.11 8.54 11.45
CA LEU A 232 -19.12 9.61 11.52
C LEU A 232 -19.71 10.93 12.02
N PRO A 233 -18.96 11.77 12.76
CA PRO A 233 -19.34 13.14 13.08
C PRO A 233 -19.70 13.96 11.84
N PRO A 234 -20.74 14.83 11.89
CA PRO A 234 -21.08 15.70 10.77
C PRO A 234 -19.96 16.70 10.46
N GLY A 235 -19.89 17.14 9.20
CA GLY A 235 -18.89 18.10 8.71
C GLY A 235 -17.79 17.44 7.91
N GLN A 236 -16.62 18.09 7.87
CA GLN A 236 -15.55 17.80 6.91
C GLN A 236 -15.06 16.34 6.89
N LEU A 237 -15.10 15.65 8.04
CA LEU A 237 -14.74 14.24 8.14
C LEU A 237 -15.70 13.34 7.37
N ARG A 238 -17.02 13.54 7.54
CA ARG A 238 -18.06 12.81 6.82
C ARG A 238 -18.07 13.15 5.34
N ASP A 239 -17.90 14.43 4.99
CA ASP A 239 -17.88 14.88 3.59
C ASP A 239 -16.68 14.32 2.82
N LEU A 240 -15.53 14.15 3.49
CA LEU A 240 -14.37 13.47 2.90
C LEU A 240 -14.59 11.96 2.80
N ALA A 241 -15.19 11.33 3.81
CA ALA A 241 -15.52 9.91 3.73
C ALA A 241 -16.45 9.63 2.55
N GLU A 242 -17.51 10.42 2.37
CA GLU A 242 -18.44 10.27 1.26
C GLU A 242 -17.74 10.39 -0.10
N ARG A 243 -16.94 11.45 -0.29
CA ARG A 243 -16.15 11.62 -1.52
C ARG A 243 -15.18 10.47 -1.75
N GLU A 244 -14.55 9.95 -0.68
CA GLU A 244 -13.63 8.82 -0.79
C GLU A 244 -14.36 7.52 -1.18
N LEU A 245 -15.61 7.31 -0.74
CA LEU A 245 -16.43 6.18 -1.16
C LEU A 245 -16.80 6.25 -2.65
N ASP A 246 -17.04 7.47 -3.15
CA ASP A 246 -17.39 7.68 -4.55
C ASP A 246 -16.14 7.60 -5.45
N GLU A 247 -15.04 8.25 -5.05
CA GLU A 247 -13.79 8.32 -5.78
C GLU A 247 -12.57 8.08 -4.86
N ARG A 248 -11.76 7.07 -5.19
CA ARG A 248 -10.58 6.74 -4.38
C ARG A 248 -9.52 7.82 -4.50
N GLY A 249 -8.86 8.13 -3.38
CA GLY A 249 -7.72 9.05 -3.30
C GLY A 249 -8.11 10.51 -3.04
N THR A 250 -9.38 10.83 -2.86
CA THR A 250 -9.84 12.19 -2.51
C THR A 250 -9.25 12.69 -1.21
N ILE A 251 -9.10 11.83 -0.20
CA ILE A 251 -8.47 12.21 1.09
C ILE A 251 -6.99 12.57 0.89
N HIS A 252 -6.26 11.77 0.12
CA HIS A 252 -4.84 12.01 -0.15
C HIS A 252 -4.64 13.31 -0.95
N ARG A 253 -5.49 13.58 -1.95
CA ARG A 253 -5.45 14.84 -2.69
C ARG A 253 -5.78 16.05 -1.82
N ALA A 254 -6.76 15.92 -0.93
CA ALA A 254 -7.10 16.98 0.01
C ALA A 254 -5.94 17.27 0.99
N LEU A 255 -5.24 16.25 1.47
CA LEU A 255 -4.05 16.42 2.31
C LEU A 255 -2.92 17.13 1.57
N ALA A 256 -2.60 16.68 0.34
CA ALA A 256 -1.56 17.30 -0.47
C ALA A 256 -1.85 18.78 -0.75
N ALA A 257 -3.09 19.10 -1.15
CA ALA A 257 -3.51 20.49 -1.40
C ALA A 257 -3.40 21.37 -0.14
N HIS A 258 -3.72 20.82 1.04
CA HIS A 258 -3.57 21.53 2.31
C HIS A 258 -2.10 21.81 2.65
N GLN A 259 -1.21 20.82 2.45
CA GLN A 259 0.22 20.97 2.69
C GLN A 259 0.85 22.05 1.80
N MET A 260 0.52 22.05 0.50
CA MET A 260 0.98 23.08 -0.44
C MET A 260 0.55 24.49 0.00
N THR A 261 -0.69 24.64 0.48
CA THR A 261 -1.20 25.94 0.95
C THR A 261 -0.44 26.46 2.17
N LEU A 262 0.08 25.57 3.02
CA LEU A 262 0.87 25.95 4.18
C LEU A 262 2.30 26.32 3.80
N GLU A 263 2.91 25.59 2.87
CA GLU A 263 4.25 25.89 2.34
C GLU A 263 4.28 27.25 1.62
N ASP A 264 3.28 27.55 0.81
CA ASP A 264 3.15 28.85 0.12
C ASP A 264 3.04 30.02 1.12
N ARG A 265 2.43 29.79 2.30
CA ARG A 265 2.29 30.81 3.35
C ARG A 265 3.55 31.02 4.18
N ASP A 266 4.37 29.99 4.34
CA ASP A 266 5.65 30.09 5.07
C ASP A 266 6.76 30.71 4.20
N THR A 267 6.58 30.76 2.87
CA THR A 267 7.52 31.38 1.91
C THR A 267 7.17 32.83 1.52
N ALA A 268 6.05 33.37 1.99
CA ALA A 268 5.55 34.72 1.70
C ALA A 268 5.75 35.68 2.88
#